data_AF-A0A369W8A1-F1
#
_entry.id   AF-A0A369W8A1-F1
#
_cell.length_a   1.000
_cell.length_b   1.000
_cell.length_c   1.000
_cell.angle_alpha   90.00
_cell.angle_beta   90.00
_cell.angle_gamma   90.00
#
_symmetry.space_group_name_H-M   'P 1'
#
loop_
_entity.id
_entity.type
_entity.pdbx_description
1 polymer ?
#
loop_
_entity_poly.entity_id
_entity_poly.type
_entity_poly.pdbx_seq_one_letter_code
_entity_poly.pdbx_strand_id
1 'polypeptide(L)'
;MTIPDALQTYVQRGIFKSFNAQPDQRKFDFVWLNRKRMHVHWNAGRNAIVFKDVLHNIPARSRHYREVRAYLKGRTSPDLPAHRRVDPDLFDLVCENHKSVVSVGLRLKSGSQGAAVRRLTALVHELFIYHHDRWPEYMYENFGSPLE
;
A
#
# COMPACT_ATOMS: atom_id res chain seq x y z
N MET A 1 7.43 -4.13 -17.73
CA MET A 1 6.44 -4.77 -16.83
C MET A 1 5.42 -3.72 -16.42
N THR A 2 4.18 -3.93 -16.85
CA THR A 2 3.03 -3.06 -16.57
C THR A 2 2.44 -3.35 -15.17
N ILE A 3 1.41 -2.60 -14.78
CA ILE A 3 0.66 -2.86 -13.53
C ILE A 3 -0.01 -4.24 -13.54
N PRO A 4 -0.80 -4.63 -14.59
CA PRO A 4 -1.38 -5.96 -14.67
C PRO A 4 -0.35 -7.09 -14.55
N ASP A 5 0.79 -6.99 -15.26
CA ASP A 5 1.84 -8.02 -15.22
C ASP A 5 2.38 -8.22 -13.80
N ALA A 6 2.60 -7.10 -13.09
CA ALA A 6 3.09 -7.14 -11.72
C ALA A 6 2.04 -7.75 -10.77
N LEU A 7 0.76 -7.37 -10.88
CA LEU A 7 -0.32 -7.94 -10.08
C LEU A 7 -0.52 -9.44 -10.36
N GLN A 8 -0.42 -9.87 -11.63
CA GLN A 8 -0.50 -11.28 -12.02
C GLN A 8 0.59 -12.11 -11.36
N THR A 9 1.80 -11.57 -11.23
CA THR A 9 2.90 -12.24 -10.52
C THR A 9 2.53 -12.52 -9.05
N TYR A 10 1.82 -11.60 -8.40
CA TYR A 10 1.36 -11.78 -7.02
C TYR A 10 0.21 -12.79 -6.89
N VAL A 11 -0.66 -12.90 -7.90
CA VAL A 11 -1.67 -13.96 -7.96
C VAL A 11 -1.02 -15.32 -8.12
N GLN A 12 -0.06 -15.45 -9.04
CA GLN A 12 0.66 -16.71 -9.28
C GLN A 12 1.44 -17.19 -8.05
N ARG A 13 1.93 -16.25 -7.23
CA ARG A 13 2.61 -16.54 -5.95
C ARG A 13 1.65 -16.82 -4.79
N GLY A 14 0.33 -16.80 -5.02
CA GLY A 14 -0.68 -17.00 -3.98
C GLY A 14 -0.80 -15.86 -2.97
N ILE A 15 -0.13 -14.72 -3.21
CA ILE A 15 -0.18 -13.55 -2.32
C ILE A 15 -1.53 -12.85 -2.46
N PHE A 16 -1.99 -12.67 -3.71
CA PHE A 16 -3.35 -12.21 -4.00
C PHE A 16 -4.20 -13.41 -4.44
N LYS A 17 -5.48 -13.45 -4.02
CA LYS A 17 -6.37 -14.53 -4.48
C LYS A 17 -6.69 -14.43 -5.97
N SER A 18 -6.93 -13.21 -6.44
CA SER A 18 -7.19 -12.85 -7.83
C SER A 18 -7.11 -11.33 -7.97
N PHE A 19 -7.08 -10.80 -9.20
CA PHE A 19 -7.39 -9.40 -9.46
C PHE A 19 -8.36 -9.25 -10.64
N ASN A 20 -9.14 -8.18 -10.64
CA ASN A 20 -9.98 -7.77 -11.75
C ASN A 20 -9.55 -6.38 -12.24
N ALA A 21 -9.31 -6.23 -13.53
CA ALA A 21 -9.02 -4.94 -14.14
C ALA A 21 -10.32 -4.30 -14.63
N GLN A 22 -10.54 -3.04 -14.29
CA GLN A 22 -11.62 -2.26 -14.89
C GLN A 22 -11.30 -1.99 -16.38
N PRO A 23 -12.30 -1.69 -17.24
CA PRO A 23 -12.10 -1.52 -18.68
C PRO A 23 -11.03 -0.48 -19.06
N ASP A 24 -10.84 0.54 -18.22
CA ASP A 24 -9.83 1.59 -18.42
C ASP A 24 -8.40 1.17 -18.02
N GLN A 25 -8.24 -0.04 -17.46
CA GLN A 25 -7.00 -0.57 -16.88
C GLN A 25 -6.30 0.40 -15.92
N ARG A 26 -7.06 1.28 -15.29
CA ARG A 26 -6.56 2.21 -14.26
C ARG A 26 -6.93 1.77 -12.87
N LYS A 27 -7.91 0.89 -12.72
CA LYS A 27 -8.33 0.36 -11.43
C LYS A 27 -8.27 -1.14 -11.44
N PHE A 28 -7.69 -1.69 -10.38
CA PHE A 28 -7.52 -3.12 -10.19
C PHE A 28 -8.01 -3.50 -8.81
N ASP A 29 -9.01 -4.37 -8.76
CA ASP A 29 -9.61 -4.86 -7.52
C ASP A 29 -8.99 -6.22 -7.20
N PHE A 30 -8.50 -6.42 -5.99
CA PHE A 30 -7.93 -7.71 -5.58
C PHE A 30 -8.28 -8.01 -4.12
N VAL A 31 -8.19 -9.28 -3.74
CA VAL A 31 -8.45 -9.74 -2.38
C VAL A 31 -7.13 -10.12 -1.72
N TRP A 32 -6.84 -9.46 -0.60
CA TRP A 32 -5.59 -9.62 0.15
C TRP A 32 -5.82 -9.42 1.65
N LEU A 33 -4.82 -9.74 2.49
CA LEU A 33 -4.75 -9.55 3.95
C LEU A 33 -6.11 -9.63 4.69
N ASN A 34 -6.40 -10.77 5.32
CA ASN A 34 -7.69 -11.08 5.97
C ASN A 34 -8.90 -11.03 5.02
N ARG A 35 -8.69 -11.40 3.75
CA ARG A 35 -9.71 -11.47 2.69
C ARG A 35 -10.43 -10.15 2.44
N LYS A 36 -9.81 -9.01 2.78
CA LYS A 36 -10.35 -7.70 2.47
C LYS A 36 -10.15 -7.39 0.99
N ARG A 37 -11.14 -6.74 0.40
CA ARG A 37 -11.03 -6.21 -0.96
C ARG A 37 -10.20 -4.94 -0.89
N MET A 38 -9.17 -4.88 -1.71
CA MET A 38 -8.28 -3.73 -1.86
C MET A 38 -8.25 -3.32 -3.33
N HIS A 39 -7.87 -2.06 -3.55
CA HIS A 39 -7.90 -1.45 -4.88
C HIS A 39 -6.57 -0.78 -5.19
N VAL A 40 -6.03 -1.02 -6.39
CA VAL A 40 -4.89 -0.29 -6.94
C VAL A 40 -5.39 0.63 -8.03
N HIS A 41 -5.09 1.93 -7.89
CA HIS A 41 -5.43 2.96 -8.85
C HIS A 41 -4.18 3.51 -9.51
N TRP A 42 -4.15 3.51 -10.84
CA TRP A 42 -3.22 4.26 -11.66
C TRP A 42 -3.81 5.61 -12.03
N ASN A 43 -3.21 6.68 -11.50
CA ASN A 43 -3.52 8.04 -11.88
C ASN A 43 -2.46 8.53 -12.87
N ALA A 44 -2.75 8.42 -14.16
CA ALA A 44 -1.85 8.88 -15.22
C ALA A 44 -1.54 10.38 -15.12
N GLY A 45 -2.54 11.22 -14.78
CA GLY A 45 -2.34 12.67 -14.66
C GLY A 45 -1.42 13.08 -13.51
N ARG A 46 -1.35 12.28 -12.44
CA ARG A 46 -0.43 12.48 -11.31
C ARG A 46 0.80 11.60 -11.35
N ASN A 47 0.96 10.80 -12.41
CA ASN A 47 1.97 9.75 -12.55
C ASN A 47 2.10 8.88 -11.29
N ALA A 48 0.98 8.46 -10.68
CA ALA A 48 0.98 7.82 -9.37
C ALA A 48 0.16 6.53 -9.31
N ILE A 49 0.72 5.50 -8.67
CA ILE A 49 0.03 4.26 -8.32
C ILE A 49 -0.35 4.33 -6.84
N VAL A 50 -1.62 4.13 -6.52
CA VAL A 50 -2.14 4.25 -5.15
C VAL A 50 -2.93 3.01 -4.77
N PHE A 51 -2.54 2.35 -3.70
CA PHE A 51 -3.38 1.40 -2.98
C PHE A 51 -4.40 2.20 -2.18
N LYS A 52 -5.67 2.11 -2.56
CA LYS A 52 -6.78 2.80 -1.89
C LYS A 52 -7.26 1.98 -0.70
N ASP A 53 -7.78 2.71 0.28
CA ASP A 53 -8.55 2.16 1.39
C ASP A 53 -7.80 1.07 2.17
N VAL A 54 -6.51 1.35 2.43
CA VAL A 54 -5.58 0.43 3.09
C VAL A 54 -5.90 0.30 4.57
N LEU A 55 -6.14 1.42 5.25
CA LEU A 55 -6.50 1.47 6.68
C LEU A 55 -7.76 2.31 6.86
N HIS A 56 -8.76 1.77 7.55
CA HIS A 56 -10.05 2.42 7.79
C HIS A 56 -10.13 2.99 9.20
N ASN A 57 -11.08 3.89 9.46
CA ASN A 57 -11.35 4.42 10.80
C ASN A 57 -10.15 5.05 11.51
N ILE A 58 -9.22 5.67 10.77
CA ILE A 58 -8.10 6.42 11.34
C ILE A 58 -8.33 7.92 11.13
N PRO A 59 -8.78 8.68 12.14
CA PRO A 59 -9.02 10.11 11.99
C PRO A 59 -7.75 10.88 11.59
N ALA A 60 -7.87 11.84 10.67
CA ALA A 60 -6.73 12.55 10.09
C ALA A 60 -5.89 13.39 11.07
N ARG A 61 -6.39 13.67 12.27
CA ARG A 61 -5.66 14.39 13.34
C ARG A 61 -5.28 13.48 14.52
N SER A 62 -5.51 12.17 14.42
CA SER A 62 -5.22 11.23 15.50
C SER A 62 -3.73 11.01 15.69
N ARG A 63 -3.36 10.51 16.88
CA ARG A 63 -2.01 9.96 17.13
C ARG A 63 -1.68 8.85 16.15
N HIS A 64 -2.63 7.95 15.92
CA HIS A 64 -2.48 6.82 15.01
C HIS A 64 -2.08 7.25 13.59
N TYR A 65 -2.76 8.23 13.01
CA TYR A 65 -2.40 8.72 11.68
C TYR A 65 -1.01 9.37 11.63
N ARG A 66 -0.62 10.10 12.68
CA ARG A 66 0.74 10.68 12.77
C ARG A 66 1.81 9.59 12.79
N GLU A 67 1.56 8.50 13.52
CA GLU A 67 2.46 7.35 13.55
C GLU A 67 2.53 6.63 12.21
N VAL A 68 1.41 6.44 11.50
CA VAL A 68 1.40 5.91 10.13
C VAL A 68 2.28 6.76 9.21
N ARG A 69 2.13 8.09 9.24
CA ARG A 69 2.95 8.99 8.43
C ARG A 69 4.43 8.92 8.81
N ALA A 70 4.74 8.85 10.10
CA ALA A 70 6.11 8.74 10.58
C ALA A 70 6.76 7.42 10.13
N TYR A 71 6.03 6.30 10.25
CA TYR A 71 6.48 5.00 9.79
C TYR A 71 6.78 5.01 8.29
N LEU A 72 5.83 5.51 7.49
CA LEU A 72 5.96 5.63 6.04
C LEU A 72 7.15 6.53 5.65
N LYS A 73 7.31 7.69 6.29
CA LYS A 73 8.48 8.57 6.08
C LYS A 73 9.79 7.85 6.42
N GLY A 74 9.82 7.03 7.47
CA GLY A 74 10.98 6.22 7.81
C GLY A 74 11.39 5.25 6.70
N ARG A 75 10.45 4.84 5.83
CA ARG A 75 10.73 3.94 4.70
C ARG A 75 11.52 4.58 3.56
N THR A 76 11.71 5.90 3.56
CA THR A 76 12.58 6.59 2.59
C THR A 76 13.97 6.87 3.15
N SER A 77 14.28 6.44 4.38
CA SER A 77 15.60 6.71 4.99
C SER A 77 16.72 5.98 4.24
N PRO A 78 17.86 6.64 3.95
CA PRO A 78 19.02 5.98 3.36
C PRO A 78 19.60 4.86 4.25
N ASP A 79 19.34 4.88 5.55
CA ASP A 79 19.82 3.88 6.51
C ASP A 79 19.13 2.51 6.35
N LEU A 80 18.01 2.44 5.62
CA LEU A 80 17.36 1.18 5.32
C LEU A 80 18.07 0.45 4.17
N PRO A 81 18.17 -0.89 4.25
CA PRO A 81 18.61 -1.70 3.11
C PRO A 81 17.79 -1.41 1.86
N ALA A 82 18.43 -1.40 0.69
CA ALA A 82 17.81 -0.99 -0.57
C ALA A 82 16.48 -1.70 -0.88
N HIS A 83 16.36 -2.99 -0.55
CA HIS A 83 15.14 -3.78 -0.78
C HIS A 83 13.97 -3.40 0.16
N ARG A 84 14.24 -2.77 1.31
CA ARG A 84 13.24 -2.25 2.26
C ARG A 84 12.99 -0.75 2.10
N ARG A 85 13.88 -0.04 1.42
CA ARG A 85 13.80 1.40 1.19
C ARG A 85 12.86 1.71 0.03
N VAL A 86 12.04 2.73 0.19
CA VAL A 86 11.41 3.44 -0.92
C VAL A 86 12.45 4.44 -1.42
N ASP A 87 13.02 4.15 -2.57
CA ASP A 87 14.08 4.97 -3.15
C ASP A 87 13.52 6.34 -3.60
N PRO A 88 13.97 7.46 -3.01
CA PRO A 88 13.47 8.79 -3.34
C PRO A 88 13.85 9.25 -4.75
N ASP A 89 14.85 8.65 -5.40
CA ASP A 89 15.22 8.98 -6.78
C ASP A 89 14.25 8.33 -7.79
N LEU A 90 13.68 7.19 -7.41
CA LEU A 90 12.73 6.45 -8.23
C LEU A 90 11.28 6.88 -7.99
N PHE A 91 10.93 7.19 -6.73
CA PHE A 91 9.56 7.40 -6.30
C PHE A 91 9.41 8.48 -5.23
N ASP A 92 8.29 9.20 -5.25
CA ASP A 92 7.79 9.93 -4.08
C ASP A 92 6.71 9.12 -3.36
N LEU A 93 6.85 8.97 -2.04
CA LEU A 93 5.84 8.30 -1.22
C LEU A 93 4.61 9.19 -1.02
N VAL A 94 3.44 8.63 -1.29
CA VAL A 94 2.13 9.28 -1.13
C VAL A 94 1.37 8.61 0.01
N CYS A 95 0.84 9.41 0.92
CA CYS A 95 -0.07 8.97 1.97
C CYS A 95 -1.22 9.96 2.06
N GLU A 96 -2.42 9.50 1.74
CA GLU A 96 -3.64 10.31 1.73
C GLU A 96 -4.57 9.79 2.84
N ASN A 97 -5.19 10.69 3.59
CA ASN A 97 -6.28 10.34 4.51
C ASN A 97 -7.51 11.17 4.15
N HIS A 98 -8.55 10.49 3.71
CA HIS A 98 -9.82 11.13 3.35
C HIS A 98 -10.94 10.44 4.11
N LYS A 99 -11.71 11.21 4.89
CA LYS A 99 -12.81 10.71 5.74
C LYS A 99 -12.40 9.50 6.61
N SER A 100 -11.24 9.62 7.25
CA SER A 100 -10.67 8.58 8.12
C SER A 100 -10.25 7.29 7.41
N VAL A 101 -10.10 7.33 6.09
CA VAL A 101 -9.62 6.20 5.29
C VAL A 101 -8.27 6.57 4.67
N VAL A 102 -7.26 5.76 4.97
CA VAL A 102 -5.87 5.98 4.55
C VAL A 102 -5.58 5.19 3.29
N SER A 103 -5.07 5.88 2.27
CA SER A 103 -4.51 5.31 1.04
C SER A 103 -2.99 5.53 1.02
N VAL A 104 -2.26 4.58 0.44
CA VAL A 104 -0.80 4.64 0.32
C VAL A 104 -0.41 4.44 -1.14
N GLY A 105 0.50 5.25 -1.65
CA GLY A 105 0.88 5.23 -3.06
C GLY A 105 2.31 5.64 -3.31
N LEU A 106 2.75 5.47 -4.55
CA LEU A 106 4.02 5.97 -5.07
C LEU A 106 3.74 6.80 -6.30
N ARG A 107 4.25 8.04 -6.32
CA ARG A 107 4.38 8.81 -7.54
C ARG A 107 5.69 8.43 -8.21
N LEU A 108 5.65 8.12 -9.50
CA LEU A 108 6.80 7.73 -10.27
C LEU A 108 7.61 8.97 -10.66
N LYS A 109 8.93 8.89 -10.46
CA LYS A 109 9.92 9.80 -11.05
C LYS A 109 10.54 9.09 -12.26
N SER A 110 11.65 8.39 -12.04
CA SER A 110 12.33 7.53 -13.02
C SER A 110 11.98 6.05 -12.84
N GLY A 111 11.32 5.67 -11.74
CA GLY A 111 10.95 4.29 -11.45
C GLY A 111 9.83 3.76 -12.36
N SER A 112 9.87 2.47 -12.67
CA SER A 112 8.84 1.82 -13.50
C SER A 112 7.57 1.48 -12.72
N GLN A 113 6.44 1.35 -13.42
CA GLN A 113 5.17 0.92 -12.84
C GLN A 113 5.27 -0.43 -12.12
N GLY A 114 5.89 -1.43 -12.74
CA GLY A 114 6.07 -2.75 -12.11
C GLY A 114 6.92 -2.69 -10.84
N ALA A 115 7.96 -1.84 -10.81
CA ALA A 115 8.77 -1.62 -9.61
C ALA A 115 7.97 -0.92 -8.50
N ALA A 116 7.15 0.08 -8.86
CA ALA A 116 6.26 0.76 -7.92
C ALA A 116 5.22 -0.19 -7.32
N VAL A 117 4.55 -1.04 -8.12
CA VAL A 117 3.61 -2.05 -7.61
C VAL A 117 4.33 -2.98 -6.63
N ARG A 118 5.50 -3.50 -7.00
CA ARG A 118 6.24 -4.42 -6.12
C ARG A 118 6.61 -3.78 -4.79
N ARG A 119 7.12 -2.54 -4.83
CA ARG A 119 7.49 -1.82 -3.61
C ARG A 119 6.26 -1.45 -2.77
N LEU A 120 5.14 -1.06 -3.40
CA LEU A 120 3.89 -0.78 -2.69
C LEU A 120 3.33 -2.02 -2.00
N THR A 121 3.31 -3.17 -2.68
CA THR A 121 2.89 -4.44 -2.06
C THR A 121 3.77 -4.73 -0.83
N ALA A 122 5.09 -4.68 -0.97
CA ALA A 122 5.98 -4.89 0.18
C ALA A 122 5.71 -3.89 1.32
N LEU A 123 5.57 -2.60 0.98
CA LEU A 123 5.32 -1.53 1.94
C LEU A 123 3.99 -1.68 2.69
N VAL A 124 2.91 -2.04 1.99
CA VAL A 124 1.59 -2.27 2.61
C VAL A 124 1.65 -3.49 3.53
N HIS A 125 2.32 -4.56 3.13
CA HIS A 125 2.52 -5.72 4.02
C HIS A 125 3.31 -5.34 5.27
N GLU A 126 4.43 -4.63 5.11
CA GLU A 126 5.22 -4.11 6.24
C GLU A 126 4.40 -3.17 7.14
N LEU A 127 3.48 -2.38 6.57
CA LEU A 127 2.59 -1.49 7.31
C LEU A 127 1.60 -2.29 8.17
N PHE A 128 1.06 -3.39 7.66
CA PHE A 128 0.17 -4.27 8.44
C PHE A 128 0.89 -4.94 9.60
N ILE A 129 2.12 -5.42 9.38
CA ILE A 129 2.97 -5.96 10.46
C ILE A 129 3.20 -4.90 11.54
N TYR A 130 3.56 -3.67 11.14
CA TYR A 130 3.72 -2.56 12.08
C TYR A 130 2.44 -2.28 12.89
N HIS A 131 1.27 -2.38 12.27
CA HIS A 131 0.00 -2.18 12.98
C HIS A 131 -0.35 -3.31 13.93
N HIS A 132 0.00 -4.55 13.58
CA HIS A 132 -0.23 -5.69 14.48
C HIS A 132 0.57 -5.53 15.78
N ASP A 133 1.80 -5.05 15.70
CA ASP A 133 2.67 -4.77 16.86
C ASP A 133 2.20 -3.55 17.67
N ARG A 134 1.87 -2.44 17.00
CA ARG A 134 1.65 -1.14 17.67
C ARG A 134 0.20 -0.80 17.96
N TRP A 135 -0.74 -1.39 17.24
CA TRP A 135 -2.17 -1.09 17.28
C TRP A 135 -3.00 -2.38 17.18
N PRO A 136 -2.78 -3.38 18.07
CA PRO A 136 -3.43 -4.69 17.97
C PRO A 136 -4.96 -4.62 18.10
N GLU A 137 -5.49 -3.77 18.99
CA GLU A 137 -6.94 -3.59 19.16
C GLU A 137 -7.58 -3.04 17.88
N TYR A 138 -6.93 -2.06 17.26
CA TYR A 138 -7.37 -1.54 15.97
C TYR A 138 -7.38 -2.63 14.88
N MET A 139 -6.35 -3.48 14.84
CA MET A 139 -6.26 -4.58 13.87
C MET A 139 -7.36 -5.62 14.10
N TYR A 140 -7.68 -5.93 15.35
CA TYR A 140 -8.81 -6.79 15.70
C TYR A 140 -10.13 -6.19 15.21
N GLU A 141 -10.43 -4.94 15.60
CA GLU A 141 -11.70 -4.28 15.28
C GLU A 141 -11.94 -4.10 13.78
N ASN A 142 -10.91 -3.73 13.01
CA ASN A 142 -11.09 -3.31 11.62
C ASN A 142 -10.80 -4.43 10.61
N PHE A 143 -9.94 -5.38 10.98
CA PHE A 143 -9.48 -6.45 10.10
C PHE A 143 -9.80 -7.86 10.61
N GLY A 144 -10.42 -7.99 11.78
CA GLY A 144 -10.83 -9.29 12.34
C GLY A 144 -9.66 -10.21 12.64
N SER A 145 -8.46 -9.66 12.88
CA SER A 145 -7.26 -10.46 13.08
C SER A 145 -7.25 -11.09 14.47
N PRO A 146 -7.04 -12.41 14.62
CA PRO A 146 -6.46 -12.92 15.85
C PRO A 146 -5.04 -12.36 15.99
N LEU A 147 -4.60 -12.15 17.23
CA LEU A 147 -3.18 -12.03 17.58
C LEU A 147 -2.54 -13.38 17.27
N GLU A 148 -1.63 -13.46 16.30
CA GLU A 148 -0.75 -14.63 16.13
C GLU A 148 0.62 -14.31 16.71
#